data_AF-A0A6N7A6P9-F1
#
_entry.id   AF-A0A6N7A6P9-F1
#
_cell.length_a   1.000
_cell.length_b   1.000
_cell.length_c   1.000
_cell.angle_alpha   90.00
_cell.angle_beta   90.00
_cell.angle_gamma   90.00
#
_symmetry.space_group_name_H-M   'P 1'
#
loop_
_entity.id
_entity.type
_entity.pdbx_description
1 polymer ?
#
loop_
_entity_poly.entity_id
_entity_poly.type
_entity_poly.pdbx_seq_one_letter_code
_entity_poly.pdbx_strand_id
1 'polypeptide(L)'
;MLKNGLGKLLLSESEHFDRFVDLFTGAGFVACYVAENTKVPVMAVDLQAYSTVLAQAILGRTKQSNSIDIIKKWIGTAISLRNKDPLWEKVEAHARAVRKTKKWVLDARKLCGTESKIGPIWNAYGGHYFSPAQALTFDYLLADLPKEKNRRNLCLAACISAASECVASPGHTAQPFQPTKSAISFILDAWQRDAIVYCKKNLIDLASRHAQITGKVITGDALNAVDKLNSKDLVFIDPPYSSVQYSRFYHVLETMARGYQKISVEGVGRYIPIKDRPQSQFSNTSQAKAALKSLIRKLAAKECTVIFTFPSGEASNGLSGDYIRQIAGEFYKVEDYTTINGKFSTLGGNNEGRDARKTSSELILLMMPKSE
;
A
#
# COMPACT_ATOMS: atom_id res chain seq x y z
N MET A 1 -2.54 -1.23 -14.76
CA MET A 1 -1.09 -1.06 -14.97
C MET A 1 -0.50 -2.10 -15.91
N LEU A 2 -0.20 -3.34 -15.51
CA LEU A 2 0.67 -4.21 -16.33
C LEU A 2 0.10 -4.70 -17.69
N LYS A 3 -1.22 -4.58 -17.90
CA LYS A 3 -1.88 -5.02 -19.15
C LYS A 3 -1.72 -4.05 -20.32
N ASN A 4 -1.25 -2.83 -20.08
CA ASN A 4 -1.10 -1.77 -21.08
C ASN A 4 0.30 -1.82 -21.72
N GLY A 5 0.85 -3.01 -22.00
CA GLY A 5 2.20 -3.20 -22.55
C GLY A 5 3.35 -2.83 -21.61
N LEU A 6 3.10 -2.09 -20.52
CA LEU A 6 4.08 -1.82 -19.47
C LEU A 6 4.73 -3.10 -18.93
N GLY A 7 3.95 -4.17 -18.73
CA GLY A 7 4.51 -5.46 -18.30
C GLY A 7 5.54 -6.02 -19.28
N LYS A 8 5.30 -5.91 -20.60
CA LYS A 8 6.26 -6.35 -21.62
C LYS A 8 7.53 -5.50 -21.60
N LEU A 9 7.37 -4.18 -21.54
CA LEU A 9 8.49 -3.24 -21.46
C LEU A 9 9.35 -3.51 -20.22
N LEU A 10 8.71 -3.69 -19.04
CA LEU A 10 9.42 -4.01 -17.81
C LEU A 10 10.27 -5.27 -17.93
N LEU A 11 9.71 -6.35 -18.50
CA LEU A 11 10.44 -7.61 -18.64
C LEU A 11 11.55 -7.52 -19.70
N SER A 12 11.27 -6.95 -20.88
CA SER A 12 12.25 -6.85 -21.96
C SER A 12 13.43 -5.98 -21.56
N GLU A 13 13.16 -4.82 -20.96
CA GLU A 13 14.24 -3.93 -20.53
C GLU A 13 15.04 -4.55 -19.38
N SER A 14 14.38 -5.19 -18.40
CA SER A 14 15.09 -5.73 -17.22
C SER A 14 16.20 -6.73 -17.58
N GLU A 15 16.05 -7.51 -18.65
CA GLU A 15 17.07 -8.49 -19.09
C GLU A 15 18.40 -7.85 -19.53
N HIS A 16 18.41 -6.55 -19.82
CA HIS A 16 19.60 -5.80 -20.23
C HIS A 16 20.37 -5.15 -19.07
N PHE A 17 19.89 -5.29 -17.83
CA PHE A 17 20.45 -4.62 -16.66
C PHE A 17 20.78 -5.62 -15.53
N ASP A 18 21.74 -5.25 -14.69
CA ASP A 18 22.21 -6.10 -13.59
C ASP A 18 21.23 -6.11 -12.41
N ARG A 19 20.33 -5.11 -12.34
CA ARG A 19 19.35 -4.96 -11.26
C ARG A 19 18.18 -4.06 -11.70
N PHE A 20 16.98 -4.41 -11.27
CA PHE A 20 15.77 -3.61 -11.40
C PHE A 20 15.47 -2.89 -10.10
N VAL A 21 15.11 -1.61 -10.16
CA VAL A 21 14.87 -0.77 -8.98
C VAL A 21 13.54 -0.05 -9.09
N ASP A 22 12.63 -0.31 -8.17
CA ASP A 22 11.35 0.40 -8.04
C ASP A 22 11.47 1.43 -6.92
N LEU A 23 11.54 2.73 -7.27
CA LEU A 23 11.78 3.81 -6.31
C LEU A 23 10.52 4.28 -5.55
N PHE A 24 9.33 3.85 -5.97
CA PHE A 24 8.04 4.24 -5.40
C PHE A 24 7.10 3.03 -5.36
N THR A 25 7.51 1.97 -4.66
CA THR A 25 6.95 0.63 -4.91
C THR A 25 5.47 0.49 -4.55
N GLY A 26 4.92 1.33 -3.67
CA GLY A 26 3.50 1.33 -3.32
C GLY A 26 3.04 -0.04 -2.83
N ALA A 27 2.06 -0.67 -3.49
CA ALA A 27 1.63 -2.02 -3.10
C ALA A 27 2.62 -3.14 -3.53
N GLY A 28 3.74 -2.79 -4.15
CA GLY A 28 4.78 -3.71 -4.62
C GLY A 28 4.47 -4.38 -5.96
N PHE A 29 3.43 -3.95 -6.69
CA PHE A 29 2.98 -4.67 -7.88
C PHE A 29 4.05 -4.79 -8.98
N VAL A 30 4.76 -3.71 -9.29
CA VAL A 30 5.78 -3.69 -10.34
C VAL A 30 7.02 -4.47 -9.89
N ALA A 31 7.57 -4.14 -8.71
CA ALA A 31 8.69 -4.88 -8.14
C ALA A 31 8.44 -6.39 -8.03
N CYS A 32 7.27 -6.81 -7.54
CA CYS A 32 6.92 -8.24 -7.43
C CYS A 32 6.78 -8.87 -8.82
N TYR A 33 6.13 -8.19 -9.77
CA TYR A 33 5.99 -8.71 -11.12
C TYR A 33 7.34 -8.99 -11.80
N VAL A 34 8.29 -8.06 -11.73
CA VAL A 34 9.64 -8.28 -12.27
C VAL A 34 10.36 -9.40 -11.51
N ALA A 35 10.28 -9.41 -10.18
CA ALA A 35 10.94 -10.40 -9.34
C ALA A 35 10.40 -11.83 -9.56
N GLU A 36 9.12 -11.98 -9.85
CA GLU A 36 8.45 -13.27 -10.09
C GLU A 36 8.76 -13.84 -11.48
N ASN A 37 9.06 -12.97 -12.46
CA ASN A 37 9.17 -13.35 -13.88
C ASN A 37 10.60 -13.28 -14.43
N THR A 38 11.56 -12.71 -13.70
CA THR A 38 12.97 -12.58 -14.15
C THR A 38 13.93 -13.06 -13.07
N LYS A 39 15.17 -13.37 -13.45
CA LYS A 39 16.27 -13.65 -12.50
C LYS A 39 17.10 -12.41 -12.18
N VAL A 40 16.58 -11.22 -12.50
CA VAL A 40 17.25 -9.94 -12.25
C VAL A 40 17.01 -9.56 -10.79
N PRO A 41 18.05 -9.17 -10.02
CA PRO A 41 17.87 -8.71 -8.66
C PRO A 41 16.92 -7.53 -8.61
N VAL A 42 15.96 -7.53 -7.69
CA VAL A 42 15.01 -6.43 -7.53
C VAL A 42 15.29 -5.67 -6.23
N MET A 43 15.36 -4.34 -6.32
CA MET A 43 15.34 -3.44 -5.17
C MET A 43 14.04 -2.62 -5.17
N ALA A 44 13.23 -2.74 -4.13
CA ALA A 44 12.01 -1.95 -3.95
C ALA A 44 12.20 -0.92 -2.84
N VAL A 45 11.75 0.31 -3.07
CA VAL A 45 11.88 1.44 -2.14
C VAL A 45 10.53 2.12 -1.98
N ASP A 46 10.19 2.47 -0.74
CA ASP A 46 9.04 3.33 -0.45
C ASP A 46 9.23 4.07 0.85
N LEU A 47 8.64 5.26 0.92
CA LEU A 47 8.66 6.09 2.13
C LEU A 47 7.87 5.45 3.28
N GLN A 48 6.85 4.63 2.98
CA GLN A 48 5.94 4.04 3.97
C GLN A 48 6.24 2.56 4.25
N ALA A 49 6.21 2.18 5.52
CA ALA A 49 6.52 0.83 5.97
C ALA A 49 5.52 -0.21 5.44
N TYR A 50 4.22 0.11 5.36
CA TYR A 50 3.21 -0.85 4.88
C TYR A 50 3.50 -1.33 3.46
N SER A 51 3.90 -0.40 2.59
CA SER A 51 4.30 -0.66 1.21
C SER A 51 5.47 -1.64 1.15
N THR A 52 6.52 -1.36 1.92
CA THR A 52 7.70 -2.23 1.99
C THR A 52 7.41 -3.60 2.56
N VAL A 53 6.47 -3.74 3.50
CA VAL A 53 6.06 -5.05 4.02
C VAL A 53 5.39 -5.89 2.94
N LEU A 54 4.50 -5.29 2.14
CA LEU A 54 3.81 -5.96 1.03
C LEU A 54 4.82 -6.47 -0.01
N ALA A 55 5.76 -5.62 -0.44
CA ALA A 55 6.81 -6.02 -1.37
C ALA A 55 7.71 -7.12 -0.76
N GLN A 56 8.12 -6.96 0.51
CA GLN A 56 9.03 -7.88 1.19
C GLN A 56 8.44 -9.28 1.36
N ALA A 57 7.12 -9.41 1.46
CA ALA A 57 6.44 -10.71 1.56
C ALA A 57 6.70 -11.62 0.35
N ILE A 58 6.98 -11.04 -0.83
CA ILE A 58 7.31 -11.77 -2.06
C ILE A 58 8.83 -11.72 -2.32
N LEU A 59 9.42 -10.52 -2.35
CA LEU A 59 10.84 -10.33 -2.67
C LEU A 59 11.79 -11.03 -1.69
N GLY A 60 11.36 -11.24 -0.44
CA GLY A 60 12.18 -11.87 0.60
C GLY A 60 12.33 -13.39 0.47
N ARG A 61 11.61 -14.01 -0.46
CA ARG A 61 11.52 -15.47 -0.58
C ARG A 61 11.72 -15.92 -2.02
N THR A 62 12.35 -17.08 -2.18
CA THR A 62 12.53 -17.76 -3.48
C THR A 62 11.76 -19.08 -3.56
N LYS A 63 10.96 -19.38 -2.54
CA LYS A 63 10.14 -20.58 -2.45
C LYS A 63 8.78 -20.21 -1.86
N GLN A 64 7.79 -21.00 -2.26
CA GLN A 64 6.47 -20.96 -1.64
C GLN A 64 6.55 -21.28 -0.15
N SER A 65 5.61 -20.73 0.61
CA SER A 65 5.49 -21.01 2.05
C SER A 65 4.31 -21.94 2.29
N ASN A 66 4.43 -22.84 3.28
CA ASN A 66 3.33 -23.72 3.67
C ASN A 66 2.25 -22.91 4.42
N SER A 67 1.26 -22.42 3.68
CA SER A 67 0.16 -21.62 4.22
C SER A 67 -0.69 -22.39 5.23
N ILE A 68 -0.86 -23.71 5.05
CA ILE A 68 -1.64 -24.56 5.97
C ILE A 68 -1.01 -24.57 7.37
N ASP A 69 0.31 -24.79 7.45
CA ASP A 69 1.05 -24.78 8.72
C ASP A 69 0.99 -23.40 9.39
N ILE A 70 1.17 -22.34 8.60
CA ILE A 70 1.12 -20.96 9.11
C ILE A 70 -0.28 -20.64 9.63
N ILE A 71 -1.35 -20.97 8.90
CA ILE A 71 -2.73 -20.76 9.34
C ILE A 71 -2.99 -21.49 10.66
N LYS A 72 -2.58 -22.76 10.76
CA LYS A 72 -2.80 -23.56 11.98
C LYS A 72 -2.07 -22.95 13.18
N LYS A 73 -0.80 -22.57 13.03
CA LYS A 73 0.05 -22.12 14.14
C LYS A 73 -0.15 -20.66 14.52
N TRP A 74 -0.27 -19.75 13.55
CA TRP A 74 -0.40 -18.32 13.81
C TRP A 74 -1.86 -17.92 13.94
N ILE A 75 -2.67 -18.12 12.89
CA ILE A 75 -4.08 -17.70 12.93
C ILE A 75 -4.86 -18.50 13.98
N GLY A 76 -4.60 -19.81 14.12
CA GLY A 76 -5.23 -20.64 15.15
C GLY A 76 -4.91 -20.17 16.58
N THR A 77 -3.65 -19.82 16.86
CA THR A 77 -3.23 -19.31 18.17
C THR A 77 -3.82 -17.94 18.45
N ALA A 78 -3.75 -17.00 17.50
CA ALA A 78 -4.37 -15.68 17.61
C ALA A 78 -5.88 -15.77 17.90
N ILE A 79 -6.62 -16.65 17.24
CA ILE A 79 -8.05 -16.89 17.52
C ILE A 79 -8.25 -17.45 18.94
N SER A 80 -7.44 -18.42 19.35
CA SER A 80 -7.55 -19.02 20.68
C SER A 80 -7.31 -18.00 21.79
N LEU A 81 -6.29 -17.15 21.63
CA LEU A 81 -5.98 -16.08 22.58
C LEU A 81 -7.07 -15.01 22.60
N ARG A 82 -7.51 -14.55 21.43
CA ARG A 82 -8.62 -13.58 21.29
C ARG A 82 -9.88 -14.06 21.99
N ASN A 83 -10.28 -15.32 21.78
CA ASN A 83 -11.51 -15.86 22.37
C ASN A 83 -11.46 -15.97 23.90
N LYS A 84 -10.25 -15.97 24.50
CA LYS A 84 -10.04 -15.96 25.96
C LYS A 84 -9.98 -14.54 26.53
N ASP A 85 -9.93 -13.51 25.68
CA ASP A 85 -9.88 -12.12 26.11
C ASP A 85 -11.22 -11.70 26.75
N PRO A 86 -11.22 -11.08 27.94
CA PRO A 86 -12.45 -10.59 28.57
C PRO A 86 -13.25 -9.57 27.72
N LEU A 87 -12.59 -8.86 26.79
CA LEU A 87 -13.26 -7.96 25.86
C LEU A 87 -14.06 -8.73 24.79
N TRP A 88 -13.70 -9.98 24.49
CA TRP A 88 -14.34 -10.77 23.44
C TRP A 88 -15.82 -11.05 23.73
N GLU A 89 -16.18 -11.31 24.98
CA GLU A 89 -17.58 -11.48 25.38
C GLU A 89 -18.41 -10.21 25.06
N LYS A 90 -17.85 -9.03 25.34
CA LYS A 90 -18.49 -7.73 25.04
C LYS A 90 -18.58 -7.48 23.54
N VAL A 91 -17.56 -7.91 22.78
CA VAL A 91 -17.55 -7.86 21.31
C VAL A 91 -18.68 -8.72 20.75
N GLU A 92 -18.85 -9.95 21.23
CA GLU A 92 -19.90 -10.85 20.78
C GLU A 92 -21.30 -10.32 21.14
N ALA A 93 -21.46 -9.77 22.35
CA ALA A 93 -22.69 -9.10 22.76
C ALA A 93 -23.04 -7.92 21.83
N HIS A 94 -22.06 -7.08 21.47
CA HIS A 94 -22.23 -5.98 20.52
C HIS A 94 -22.61 -6.48 19.12
N ALA A 95 -22.01 -7.57 18.66
CA ALA A 95 -22.27 -8.16 17.35
C ALA A 95 -23.68 -8.77 17.21
N ARG A 96 -24.27 -9.25 18.31
CA ARG A 96 -25.65 -9.77 18.41
C ARG A 96 -26.71 -8.67 18.53
N ALA A 97 -26.34 -7.48 18.99
CA ALA A 97 -27.27 -6.36 19.14
C ALA A 97 -27.88 -5.92 17.79
N VAL A 98 -29.04 -5.27 17.86
CA VAL A 98 -29.77 -4.80 16.66
C VAL A 98 -28.87 -3.89 15.82
N ARG A 99 -28.51 -4.39 14.63
CA ARG A 99 -27.65 -3.72 13.67
C ARG A 99 -28.38 -2.52 13.04
N LYS A 100 -27.61 -1.65 12.37
CA LYS A 100 -28.11 -0.58 11.47
C LYS A 100 -28.61 0.72 12.11
N THR A 101 -28.21 1.03 13.34
CA THR A 101 -28.49 2.35 13.93
C THR A 101 -27.21 3.15 14.12
N LYS A 102 -27.32 4.48 14.10
CA LYS A 102 -26.22 5.37 14.54
C LYS A 102 -25.76 5.00 15.94
N LYS A 103 -26.70 4.63 16.82
CA LYS A 103 -26.43 4.16 18.17
C LYS A 103 -25.51 2.93 18.19
N TRP A 104 -25.76 1.92 17.36
CA TRP A 104 -24.91 0.72 17.28
C TRP A 104 -23.45 1.03 16.95
N VAL A 105 -23.19 2.00 16.05
CA VAL A 105 -21.82 2.47 15.72
C VAL A 105 -21.21 3.25 16.88
N LEU A 106 -21.98 4.10 17.56
CA LEU A 106 -21.50 4.85 18.73
C LEU A 106 -21.18 3.92 19.92
N ASP A 107 -21.98 2.89 20.12
CA ASP A 107 -21.74 1.86 21.14
C ASP A 107 -20.45 1.08 20.84
N ALA A 108 -20.16 0.79 19.56
CA ALA A 108 -18.88 0.21 19.15
C ALA A 108 -17.70 1.12 19.50
N ARG A 109 -17.80 2.43 19.22
CA ARG A 109 -16.76 3.41 19.57
C ARG A 109 -16.53 3.49 21.08
N LYS A 110 -17.62 3.47 21.86
CA LYS A 110 -17.53 3.44 23.33
C LYS A 110 -16.86 2.17 23.82
N LEU A 111 -17.22 1.01 23.28
CA LEU A 111 -16.61 -0.27 23.63
C LEU A 111 -15.11 -0.27 23.34
N CYS A 112 -14.71 0.14 22.13
CA CYS A 112 -13.30 0.24 21.72
C CYS A 112 -12.53 1.38 22.44
N GLY A 113 -13.22 2.25 23.15
CA GLY A 113 -12.61 3.21 24.08
C GLY A 113 -12.10 2.58 25.37
N THR A 114 -12.48 1.34 25.68
CA THR A 114 -11.93 0.59 26.82
C THR A 114 -10.47 0.23 26.54
N GLU A 115 -9.57 0.49 27.49
CA GLU A 115 -8.14 0.21 27.29
C GLU A 115 -7.87 -1.26 26.98
N SER A 116 -7.09 -1.51 25.93
CA SER A 116 -6.51 -2.81 25.59
C SER A 116 -4.99 -2.67 25.55
N LYS A 117 -4.29 -3.73 25.97
CA LYS A 117 -2.82 -3.83 25.93
C LYS A 117 -2.31 -4.74 24.81
N ILE A 118 -3.19 -5.27 23.98
CA ILE A 118 -2.85 -6.28 22.97
C ILE A 118 -2.21 -5.65 21.73
N GLY A 119 -2.73 -4.50 21.28
CA GLY A 119 -2.23 -3.86 20.08
C GLY A 119 -2.86 -2.49 19.82
N PRO A 120 -2.47 -1.86 18.70
CA PRO A 120 -2.80 -0.47 18.44
C PRO A 120 -4.19 -0.27 17.84
N ILE A 121 -4.80 -1.30 17.25
CA ILE A 121 -5.98 -1.17 16.38
C ILE A 121 -7.26 -0.99 17.18
N TRP A 122 -7.45 -1.74 18.27
CA TRP A 122 -8.63 -1.66 19.12
C TRP A 122 -8.91 -0.23 19.57
N ASN A 123 -7.97 0.40 20.27
CA ASN A 123 -8.17 1.74 20.82
C ASN A 123 -8.07 2.86 19.77
N ALA A 124 -7.24 2.69 18.74
CA ALA A 124 -7.02 3.75 17.76
C ALA A 124 -8.09 3.78 16.66
N TYR A 125 -8.58 2.62 16.23
CA TYR A 125 -9.38 2.49 15.00
C TYR A 125 -10.67 1.66 15.16
N GLY A 126 -10.82 0.93 16.26
CA GLY A 126 -12.03 0.17 16.58
C GLY A 126 -13.26 1.07 16.75
N GLY A 127 -14.39 0.66 16.18
CA GLY A 127 -15.62 1.45 16.11
C GLY A 127 -15.58 2.61 15.09
N HIS A 128 -14.45 2.79 14.39
CA HIS A 128 -14.28 3.81 13.37
C HIS A 128 -14.04 3.17 12.00
N TYR A 129 -12.84 2.62 11.82
CA TYR A 129 -12.44 1.95 10.59
C TYR A 129 -12.82 0.46 10.59
N PHE A 130 -12.85 -0.15 11.77
CA PHE A 130 -13.12 -1.56 11.96
C PHE A 130 -14.22 -1.77 13.00
N SER A 131 -14.99 -2.84 12.86
CA SER A 131 -15.87 -3.29 13.94
C SER A 131 -15.05 -3.68 15.19
N PRO A 132 -15.65 -3.74 16.40
CA PRO A 132 -14.94 -4.23 17.58
C PRO A 132 -14.33 -5.62 17.36
N ALA A 133 -15.05 -6.51 16.66
CA ALA A 133 -14.56 -7.85 16.33
C ALA A 133 -13.36 -7.86 15.41
N GLN A 134 -13.40 -7.06 14.34
CA GLN A 134 -12.27 -6.90 13.42
C GLN A 134 -11.06 -6.28 14.14
N ALA A 135 -11.27 -5.22 14.92
CA ALA A 135 -10.19 -4.50 15.59
C ALA A 135 -9.44 -5.38 16.60
N LEU A 136 -10.16 -6.09 17.47
CA LEU A 136 -9.52 -7.01 18.44
C LEU A 136 -8.84 -8.18 17.71
N THR A 137 -9.44 -8.67 16.63
CA THR A 137 -8.84 -9.73 15.82
C THR A 137 -7.52 -9.29 15.19
N PHE A 138 -7.45 -8.08 14.61
CA PHE A 138 -6.21 -7.56 14.04
C PHE A 138 -5.13 -7.38 15.10
N ASP A 139 -5.48 -6.90 16.30
CA ASP A 139 -4.50 -6.78 17.39
C ASP A 139 -3.91 -8.13 17.78
N TYR A 140 -4.73 -9.18 17.93
CA TYR A 140 -4.22 -10.53 18.22
C TYR A 140 -3.40 -11.12 17.07
N LEU A 141 -3.79 -10.89 15.82
CA LEU A 141 -2.99 -11.31 14.66
C LEU A 141 -1.62 -10.62 14.63
N LEU A 142 -1.56 -9.33 14.98
CA LEU A 142 -0.31 -8.56 15.04
C LEU A 142 0.56 -8.96 16.23
N ALA A 143 -0.04 -9.19 17.40
CA ALA A 143 0.67 -9.59 18.61
C ALA A 143 1.31 -10.98 18.48
N ASP A 144 0.68 -11.90 17.75
CA ASP A 144 1.13 -13.28 17.59
C ASP A 144 1.97 -13.52 16.31
N LEU A 145 2.44 -12.46 15.65
CA LEU A 145 3.27 -12.61 14.43
C LEU A 145 4.50 -13.50 14.69
N PRO A 146 4.84 -14.41 13.76
CA PRO A 146 5.98 -15.31 13.95
C PRO A 146 7.31 -14.56 14.03
N LYS A 147 8.30 -15.14 14.71
CA LYS A 147 9.63 -14.52 14.89
C LYS A 147 10.53 -14.60 13.65
N GLU A 148 10.39 -15.66 12.85
CA GLU A 148 11.19 -15.85 11.63
C GLU A 148 10.84 -14.77 10.60
N LYS A 149 11.84 -14.03 10.11
CA LYS A 149 11.69 -12.79 9.34
C LYS A 149 10.76 -12.91 8.13
N ASN A 150 10.94 -13.95 7.31
CA ASN A 150 10.18 -14.11 6.07
C ASN A 150 8.72 -14.50 6.34
N ARG A 151 8.49 -15.44 7.26
CA ARG A 151 7.15 -15.78 7.75
C ARG A 151 6.48 -14.57 8.41
N ARG A 152 7.23 -13.79 9.19
CA ARG A 152 6.73 -12.58 9.85
C ARG A 152 6.21 -11.58 8.83
N ASN A 153 7.00 -11.28 7.80
CA ASN A 153 6.63 -10.34 6.75
C ASN A 153 5.45 -10.85 5.94
N LEU A 154 5.43 -12.15 5.61
CA LEU A 154 4.31 -12.79 4.93
C LEU A 154 2.99 -12.67 5.72
N CYS A 155 3.02 -13.02 7.01
CA CYS A 155 1.87 -12.90 7.91
C CYS A 155 1.42 -11.44 8.09
N LEU A 156 2.36 -10.52 8.29
CA LEU A 156 2.05 -9.10 8.44
C LEU A 156 1.44 -8.52 7.15
N ALA A 157 1.99 -8.87 5.98
CA ALA A 157 1.42 -8.47 4.69
C ALA A 157 0.00 -9.00 4.51
N ALA A 158 -0.25 -10.28 4.83
CA ALA A 158 -1.60 -10.85 4.78
C ALA A 158 -2.59 -10.12 5.72
N CYS A 159 -2.11 -9.71 6.90
CA CYS A 159 -2.89 -8.94 7.87
C CYS A 159 -3.20 -7.52 7.34
N ILE A 160 -2.21 -6.83 6.76
CA ILE A 160 -2.36 -5.50 6.15
C ILE A 160 -3.34 -5.54 4.97
N SER A 161 -3.21 -6.53 4.07
CA SER A 161 -4.13 -6.69 2.94
C SER A 161 -5.56 -6.95 3.41
N ALA A 162 -5.73 -7.81 4.41
CA ALA A 162 -7.05 -8.05 5.01
C ALA A 162 -7.64 -6.80 5.66
N ALA A 163 -6.83 -5.98 6.34
CA ALA A 163 -7.27 -4.71 6.90
C ALA A 163 -7.68 -3.72 5.81
N SER A 164 -6.93 -3.63 4.71
CA SER A 164 -7.29 -2.80 3.55
C SER A 164 -8.61 -3.26 2.89
N GLU A 165 -8.93 -4.55 2.94
CA GLU A 165 -10.20 -5.08 2.45
C GLU A 165 -11.33 -4.97 3.49
N CYS A 166 -11.06 -4.87 4.79
CA CYS A 166 -12.09 -4.78 5.84
C CYS A 166 -12.44 -3.35 6.25
N VAL A 167 -11.65 -2.37 5.83
CA VAL A 167 -11.76 -0.98 6.29
C VAL A 167 -13.06 -0.30 5.87
N ALA A 168 -13.73 0.35 6.82
CA ALA A 168 -14.91 1.18 6.58
C ALA A 168 -14.52 2.60 6.15
N SER A 169 -14.07 2.75 4.90
CA SER A 169 -13.72 4.05 4.32
C SER A 169 -13.90 4.11 2.78
N PRO A 170 -13.82 5.29 2.15
CA PRO A 170 -14.04 5.48 0.70
C PRO A 170 -12.96 4.90 -0.23
N GLY A 171 -12.24 3.84 0.17
CA GLY A 171 -11.13 3.25 -0.60
C GLY A 171 -9.73 3.69 -0.15
N HIS A 172 -9.64 4.64 0.77
CA HIS A 172 -8.41 5.04 1.46
C HIS A 172 -8.72 5.33 2.94
N THR A 173 -7.73 5.34 3.81
CA THR A 173 -7.94 5.60 5.24
C THR A 173 -7.85 7.07 5.62
N ALA A 174 -8.03 8.02 4.69
CA ALA A 174 -8.04 9.45 5.01
C ALA A 174 -9.05 9.79 6.11
N GLN A 175 -10.23 9.20 6.07
CA GLN A 175 -11.28 9.39 7.07
C GLN A 175 -12.19 8.16 7.08
N PRO A 176 -12.65 7.69 8.26
CA PRO A 176 -13.61 6.61 8.31
C PRO A 176 -15.00 7.14 7.93
N PHE A 177 -15.87 6.26 7.42
CA PHE A 177 -17.27 6.62 7.25
C PHE A 177 -17.87 7.08 8.58
N GLN A 178 -18.70 8.13 8.51
CA GLN A 178 -19.48 8.58 9.66
C GLN A 178 -20.85 7.90 9.64
N PRO A 179 -21.47 7.62 10.80
CA PRO A 179 -22.77 6.95 10.87
C PRO A 179 -23.92 7.92 10.53
N THR A 180 -23.87 8.49 9.33
CA THR A 180 -24.95 9.28 8.70
C THR A 180 -25.90 8.34 7.96
N LYS A 181 -27.09 8.82 7.62
CA LYS A 181 -28.08 8.04 6.86
C LYS A 181 -27.51 7.52 5.53
N SER A 182 -26.66 8.30 4.86
CA SER A 182 -26.08 7.95 3.56
C SER A 182 -24.88 6.99 3.64
N ALA A 183 -24.17 6.94 4.77
CA ALA A 183 -22.93 6.18 4.87
C ALA A 183 -23.00 4.94 5.78
N ILE A 184 -24.08 4.77 6.54
CA ILE A 184 -24.22 3.64 7.46
C ILE A 184 -24.25 2.28 6.75
N SER A 185 -24.79 2.20 5.54
CA SER A 185 -24.77 0.97 4.72
C SER A 185 -23.34 0.53 4.40
N PHE A 186 -22.44 1.46 4.06
CA PHE A 186 -21.03 1.15 3.79
C PHE A 186 -20.27 0.71 5.05
N ILE A 187 -20.60 1.29 6.21
CA ILE A 187 -20.05 0.82 7.49
C ILE A 187 -20.47 -0.64 7.74
N LEU A 188 -21.75 -0.95 7.55
CA LEU A 188 -22.29 -2.29 7.77
C LEU A 188 -21.68 -3.31 6.80
N ASP A 189 -21.53 -2.96 5.53
CA ASP A 189 -20.90 -3.82 4.54
C ASP A 189 -19.45 -4.14 4.93
N ALA A 190 -18.66 -3.11 5.25
CA ALA A 190 -17.27 -3.28 5.67
C ALA A 190 -17.16 -4.10 6.97
N TRP A 191 -17.99 -3.80 7.98
CA TRP A 191 -17.92 -4.43 9.31
C TRP A 191 -18.43 -5.87 9.35
N GLN A 192 -19.13 -6.33 8.31
CA GLN A 192 -19.54 -7.73 8.16
C GLN A 192 -18.44 -8.64 7.60
N ARG A 193 -17.37 -8.07 7.03
CA ARG A 193 -16.23 -8.83 6.50
C ARG A 193 -15.45 -9.48 7.64
N ASP A 194 -15.25 -10.78 7.57
CA ASP A 194 -14.50 -11.53 8.59
C ASP A 194 -12.98 -11.37 8.37
N ALA A 195 -12.33 -10.64 9.28
CA ALA A 195 -10.88 -10.40 9.25
C ALA A 195 -10.04 -11.69 9.16
N ILE A 196 -10.46 -12.79 9.80
CA ILE A 196 -9.77 -14.08 9.72
C ILE A 196 -9.87 -14.68 8.32
N VAL A 197 -11.06 -14.63 7.70
CA VAL A 197 -11.29 -15.17 6.35
C VAL A 197 -10.45 -14.41 5.34
N TYR A 198 -10.48 -13.08 5.38
CA TYR A 198 -9.67 -12.24 4.50
C TYR A 198 -8.17 -12.42 4.76
N CYS A 199 -7.74 -12.56 6.01
CA CYS A 199 -6.32 -12.82 6.33
C CYS A 199 -5.86 -14.18 5.78
N LYS A 200 -6.66 -15.25 5.95
CA LYS A 200 -6.36 -16.57 5.36
C LYS A 200 -6.28 -16.51 3.84
N LYS A 201 -7.24 -15.86 3.18
CA LYS A 201 -7.27 -15.68 1.72
C LYS A 201 -5.99 -15.00 1.23
N ASN A 202 -5.62 -13.86 1.81
CA ASN A 202 -4.41 -13.12 1.44
C ASN A 202 -3.13 -13.90 1.76
N LEU A 203 -3.09 -14.62 2.88
CA LEU A 203 -1.95 -15.46 3.23
C LEU A 203 -1.74 -16.57 2.21
N ILE A 204 -2.80 -17.23 1.75
CA ILE A 204 -2.71 -18.28 0.73
C ILE A 204 -2.16 -17.71 -0.58
N ASP A 205 -2.71 -16.59 -1.05
CA ASP A 205 -2.24 -15.91 -2.26
C ASP A 205 -0.75 -15.56 -2.15
N LEU A 206 -0.38 -14.77 -1.15
CA LEU A 206 1.00 -14.32 -0.95
C LEU A 206 1.97 -15.49 -0.73
N ALA A 207 1.56 -16.55 -0.02
CA ALA A 207 2.40 -17.71 0.26
C ALA A 207 2.75 -18.51 -1.02
N SER A 208 1.87 -18.51 -2.01
CA SER A 208 2.08 -19.17 -3.31
C SER A 208 3.02 -18.40 -4.23
N ARG A 209 3.19 -17.10 -3.98
CA ARG A 209 4.05 -16.18 -4.73
C ARG A 209 5.44 -16.11 -4.12
N HIS A 210 6.46 -15.94 -4.95
CA HIS A 210 7.85 -15.75 -4.55
C HIS A 210 8.68 -15.18 -5.70
N ALA A 211 9.76 -14.49 -5.37
CA ALA A 211 10.73 -14.06 -6.38
C ALA A 211 11.51 -15.25 -6.95
N GLN A 212 12.11 -15.10 -8.13
CA GLN A 212 13.06 -16.08 -8.67
C GLN A 212 14.39 -16.02 -7.90
N ILE A 213 14.80 -14.82 -7.49
CA ILE A 213 15.95 -14.57 -6.62
C ILE A 213 15.57 -13.56 -5.54
N THR A 214 16.22 -13.65 -4.37
CA THR A 214 15.89 -12.76 -3.25
C THR A 214 16.21 -11.30 -3.60
N GLY A 215 15.20 -10.43 -3.46
CA GLY A 215 15.33 -8.99 -3.62
C GLY A 215 15.64 -8.26 -2.33
N LYS A 216 15.84 -6.93 -2.44
CA LYS A 216 16.05 -6.01 -1.33
C LYS A 216 14.89 -5.05 -1.23
N VAL A 217 14.39 -4.81 -0.02
CA VAL A 217 13.37 -3.79 0.22
C VAL A 217 13.88 -2.75 1.21
N ILE A 218 13.64 -1.47 0.93
CA ILE A 218 14.12 -0.34 1.74
C ILE A 218 12.95 0.59 2.05
N THR A 219 12.67 0.79 3.34
CA THR A 219 11.79 1.88 3.77
C THR A 219 12.59 3.17 3.84
N GLY A 220 12.33 4.13 2.94
CA GLY A 220 13.06 5.38 2.86
C GLY A 220 12.67 6.25 1.68
N ASP A 221 13.22 7.46 1.67
CA ASP A 221 12.99 8.43 0.60
C ASP A 221 13.70 8.02 -0.71
N ALA A 222 13.00 8.15 -1.83
CA ALA A 222 13.51 7.82 -3.15
C ALA A 222 14.79 8.59 -3.51
N LEU A 223 14.88 9.89 -3.19
CA LEU A 223 16.04 10.74 -3.50
C LEU A 223 17.31 10.30 -2.74
N ASN A 224 17.15 9.67 -1.58
CA ASN A 224 18.25 9.09 -0.81
C ASN A 224 18.64 7.69 -1.34
N ALA A 225 17.67 6.96 -1.89
CA ALA A 225 17.95 5.65 -2.48
C ALA A 225 18.75 5.75 -3.78
N VAL A 226 18.65 6.86 -4.52
CA VAL A 226 19.44 7.12 -5.74
C VAL A 226 20.95 7.02 -5.49
N ASP A 227 21.43 7.34 -4.28
CA ASP A 227 22.87 7.29 -3.97
C ASP A 227 23.44 5.86 -4.02
N LYS A 228 22.57 4.84 -3.95
CA LYS A 228 22.91 3.41 -4.04
C LYS A 228 22.83 2.84 -5.47
N LEU A 229 22.55 3.69 -6.45
CA LEU A 229 22.35 3.31 -7.84
C LEU A 229 23.58 3.56 -8.70
N ASN A 230 23.64 2.85 -9.83
CA ASN A 230 24.67 2.96 -10.85
C ASN A 230 24.11 2.74 -12.26
N SER A 231 24.97 2.83 -13.28
CA SER A 231 24.61 2.77 -14.70
C SER A 231 24.10 1.41 -15.18
N LYS A 232 24.21 0.36 -14.37
CA LYS A 232 23.67 -0.98 -14.63
C LYS A 232 22.31 -1.23 -13.98
N ASP A 233 21.69 -0.20 -13.39
CA ASP A 233 20.35 -0.28 -12.83
C ASP A 233 19.28 0.20 -13.83
N LEU A 234 18.23 -0.60 -14.01
CA LEU A 234 16.97 -0.16 -14.61
C LEU A 234 16.05 0.36 -13.51
N VAL A 235 15.67 1.63 -13.59
CA VAL A 235 14.92 2.30 -12.52
C VAL A 235 13.48 2.58 -12.95
N PHE A 236 12.52 2.00 -12.24
CA PHE A 236 11.11 2.29 -12.37
C PHE A 236 10.67 3.39 -11.40
N ILE A 237 9.89 4.34 -11.93
CA ILE A 237 9.42 5.52 -11.19
C ILE A 237 7.93 5.73 -11.43
N ASP A 238 7.15 5.63 -10.36
CA ASP A 238 5.71 5.95 -10.32
C ASP A 238 5.41 6.84 -9.10
N PRO A 239 5.75 8.14 -9.16
CA PRO A 239 5.71 9.00 -7.99
C PRO A 239 4.27 9.41 -7.65
N PRO A 240 4.01 9.86 -6.41
CA PRO A 240 2.72 10.42 -6.03
C PRO A 240 2.24 11.54 -6.98
N TYR A 241 0.95 11.49 -7.34
CA TYR A 241 0.28 12.50 -8.19
C TYR A 241 -0.83 13.28 -7.44
N SER A 242 -0.99 13.03 -6.13
CA SER A 242 -1.93 13.76 -5.28
C SER A 242 -1.25 14.85 -4.47
N SER A 243 -1.86 16.05 -4.39
CA SER A 243 -1.48 17.10 -3.42
C SER A 243 -1.88 16.79 -1.98
N VAL A 244 -2.62 15.70 -1.75
CA VAL A 244 -2.88 15.19 -0.42
C VAL A 244 -1.80 14.19 -0.04
N GLN A 245 -1.22 14.39 1.15
CA GLN A 245 -0.18 13.50 1.68
C GLN A 245 -0.69 12.06 1.78
N TYR A 246 -0.01 11.13 1.09
CA TYR A 246 -0.34 9.70 1.07
C TYR A 246 -0.29 9.08 2.47
N SER A 247 0.52 9.64 3.37
CA SER A 247 0.52 9.24 4.79
C SER A 247 -0.81 9.46 5.49
N ARG A 248 -1.74 10.26 4.95
CA ARG A 248 -3.15 10.31 5.43
C ARG A 248 -3.95 9.11 4.95
N PHE A 249 -3.74 8.72 3.69
CA PHE A 249 -4.48 7.67 2.99
C PHE A 249 -4.17 6.27 3.48
N TYR A 250 -3.01 6.06 4.10
CA TYR A 250 -2.56 4.74 4.53
C TYR A 250 -2.10 4.69 5.99
N HIS A 251 -2.42 5.69 6.81
CA HIS A 251 -1.93 5.75 8.21
C HIS A 251 -2.36 4.56 9.07
N VAL A 252 -3.53 3.96 8.79
CA VAL A 252 -4.00 2.76 9.51
C VAL A 252 -3.11 1.56 9.16
N LEU A 253 -2.83 1.35 7.87
CA LEU A 253 -1.96 0.27 7.41
C LEU A 253 -0.51 0.51 7.86
N GLU A 254 -0.05 1.76 7.85
CA GLU A 254 1.26 2.17 8.37
C GLU A 254 1.41 1.85 9.86
N THR A 255 0.36 2.06 10.65
CA THR A 255 0.34 1.70 12.08
C THR A 255 0.55 0.20 12.27
N MET A 256 -0.14 -0.63 11.48
CA MET A 256 0.04 -2.09 11.52
C MET A 256 1.46 -2.48 11.13
N ALA A 257 2.00 -1.87 10.08
CA ALA A 257 3.31 -2.19 9.54
C ALA A 257 4.46 -1.85 10.50
N ARG A 258 4.35 -0.73 11.23
CA ARG A 258 5.36 -0.28 12.19
C ARG A 258 5.40 -1.09 13.49
N GLY A 259 4.39 -1.95 13.73
CA GLY A 259 4.37 -2.82 14.91
C GLY A 259 4.23 -2.07 16.23
N TYR A 260 3.56 -0.92 16.22
CA TYR A 260 3.29 -0.17 17.45
C TYR A 260 2.44 -1.00 18.40
N GLN A 261 2.77 -0.98 19.69
CA GLN A 261 1.94 -1.61 20.72
C GLN A 261 0.73 -0.74 21.10
N LYS A 262 0.92 0.57 21.12
CA LYS A 262 -0.11 1.57 21.40
C LYS A 262 0.21 2.85 20.65
N ILE A 263 -0.82 3.56 20.21
CA ILE A 263 -0.69 4.88 19.55
C ILE A 263 -1.73 5.85 20.10
N SER A 264 -1.42 7.14 19.98
CA SER A 264 -2.39 8.21 20.16
C SER A 264 -2.85 8.72 18.80
N VAL A 265 -4.14 9.04 18.70
CA VAL A 265 -4.74 9.50 17.45
C VAL A 265 -5.67 10.68 17.69
N GLU A 266 -5.73 11.59 16.72
CA GLU A 266 -6.48 12.84 16.83
C GLU A 266 -7.38 13.11 15.62
N GLY A 267 -8.40 13.94 15.85
CA GLY A 267 -9.33 14.40 14.82
C GLY A 267 -10.24 13.31 14.26
N VAL A 268 -11.06 13.70 13.29
CA VAL A 268 -12.06 12.79 12.69
C VAL A 268 -11.41 11.67 11.87
N GLY A 269 -10.23 11.96 11.28
CA GLY A 269 -9.43 10.97 10.56
C GLY A 269 -8.64 10.02 11.46
N ARG A 270 -8.61 10.26 12.79
CA ARG A 270 -7.83 9.47 13.75
C ARG A 270 -6.36 9.34 13.35
N TYR A 271 -5.76 10.45 12.96
CA TYR A 271 -4.38 10.47 12.51
C TYR A 271 -3.43 10.34 13.70
N ILE A 272 -2.34 9.60 13.49
CA ILE A 272 -1.14 9.68 14.33
C ILE A 272 -0.48 11.06 14.18
N PRO A 273 0.30 11.52 15.18
CA PRO A 273 0.97 12.82 15.16
C PRO A 273 1.77 13.04 13.87
N ILE A 274 1.80 14.27 13.37
CA ILE A 274 2.45 14.59 12.08
C ILE A 274 3.94 14.22 12.06
N LYS A 275 4.63 14.34 13.19
CA LYS A 275 6.04 13.95 13.35
C LYS A 275 6.29 12.45 13.10
N ASP A 276 5.27 11.62 13.29
CA ASP A 276 5.32 10.17 13.12
C ASP A 276 4.75 9.74 11.75
N ARG A 277 4.30 10.69 10.93
CA ARG A 277 3.76 10.45 9.58
C ARG A 277 4.75 10.88 8.50
N PRO A 278 5.19 9.96 7.62
CA PRO A 278 6.08 10.34 6.54
C PRO A 278 5.45 11.42 5.63
N GLN A 279 6.25 12.38 5.18
CA GLN A 279 5.82 13.46 4.31
C GLN A 279 6.55 13.36 2.97
N SER A 280 5.81 13.27 1.87
CA SER A 280 6.39 13.25 0.54
C SER A 280 6.42 14.65 -0.06
N GLN A 281 7.58 15.05 -0.57
CA GLN A 281 7.74 16.30 -1.33
C GLN A 281 6.91 16.27 -2.63
N PHE A 282 6.68 15.08 -3.21
CA PHE A 282 5.83 14.89 -4.39
C PHE A 282 4.34 15.13 -4.10
N SER A 283 3.93 15.07 -2.82
CA SER A 283 2.57 15.40 -2.38
C SER A 283 2.43 16.84 -1.86
N ASN A 284 3.39 17.71 -2.13
CA ASN A 284 3.34 19.13 -1.81
C ASN A 284 3.44 19.94 -3.11
N THR A 285 2.40 20.71 -3.44
CA THR A 285 2.31 21.49 -4.68
C THR A 285 3.47 22.47 -4.85
N SER A 286 3.97 23.05 -3.76
CA SER A 286 5.11 23.97 -3.78
C SER A 286 6.47 23.29 -3.98
N GLN A 287 6.56 21.98 -3.77
CA GLN A 287 7.82 21.22 -3.78
C GLN A 287 7.89 20.18 -4.91
N ALA A 288 6.76 19.69 -5.42
CA ALA A 288 6.69 18.54 -6.33
C ALA A 288 7.52 18.74 -7.61
N LYS A 289 7.47 19.92 -8.23
CA LYS A 289 8.29 20.24 -9.42
C LYS A 289 9.79 20.19 -9.14
N ALA A 290 10.22 20.76 -8.00
CA ALA A 290 11.63 20.76 -7.60
C ALA A 290 12.10 19.34 -7.24
N ALA A 291 11.28 18.56 -6.55
CA ALA A 291 11.56 17.17 -6.20
C ALA A 291 11.71 16.30 -7.46
N LEU A 292 10.80 16.43 -8.44
CA LEU A 292 10.86 15.73 -9.71
C LEU A 292 12.14 16.08 -10.48
N LYS A 293 12.45 17.38 -10.64
CA LYS A 293 13.66 17.82 -11.35
C LYS A 293 14.93 17.32 -10.65
N SER A 294 14.96 17.35 -9.32
CA SER A 294 16.09 16.81 -8.53
C SER A 294 16.27 15.31 -8.76
N LEU A 295 15.18 14.54 -8.74
CA LEU A 295 15.20 13.09 -8.95
C LEU A 295 15.73 12.74 -10.35
N ILE A 296 15.15 13.32 -11.41
CA ILE A 296 15.56 13.07 -12.80
C ILE A 296 17.03 13.43 -12.99
N ARG A 297 17.48 14.58 -12.50
CA ARG A 297 18.88 15.02 -12.60
C ARG A 297 19.83 14.07 -11.87
N LYS A 298 19.50 13.63 -10.65
CA LYS A 298 20.35 12.71 -9.87
C LYS A 298 20.48 11.36 -10.57
N LEU A 299 19.38 10.82 -11.11
CA LEU A 299 19.40 9.57 -11.87
C LEU A 299 20.23 9.70 -13.15
N ALA A 300 20.17 10.85 -13.83
CA ALA A 300 20.94 11.09 -15.04
C ALA A 300 22.44 11.12 -14.72
N ALA A 301 22.82 11.76 -13.61
CA ALA A 301 24.20 11.77 -13.12
C ALA A 301 24.71 10.38 -12.67
N LYS A 302 23.81 9.41 -12.48
CA LYS A 302 24.15 8.00 -12.23
C LYS A 302 24.10 7.15 -13.50
N GLU A 303 23.75 7.76 -14.64
CA GLU A 303 23.56 7.12 -15.94
C GLU A 303 22.57 5.95 -15.88
N CYS A 304 21.58 6.01 -14.99
CA CYS A 304 20.55 4.99 -14.91
C CYS A 304 19.60 5.10 -16.10
N THR A 305 19.15 3.98 -16.66
CA THR A 305 17.99 3.96 -17.56
C THR A 305 16.72 3.97 -16.72
N VAL A 306 15.73 4.76 -17.12
CA VAL A 306 14.51 4.97 -16.32
C VAL A 306 13.26 4.60 -17.12
N ILE A 307 12.35 3.83 -16.51
CA ILE A 307 10.96 3.69 -16.95
C ILE A 307 10.11 4.55 -16.02
N PHE A 308 9.48 5.59 -16.57
CA PHE A 308 8.68 6.55 -15.80
C PHE A 308 7.20 6.42 -16.14
N THR A 309 6.35 6.29 -15.13
CA THR A 309 4.89 6.30 -15.28
C THR A 309 4.24 7.47 -14.55
N PHE A 310 3.17 7.99 -15.12
CA PHE A 310 2.38 9.06 -14.51
C PHE A 310 1.00 9.18 -15.18
N PRO A 311 -0.01 9.83 -14.57
CA PRO A 311 -1.17 10.30 -15.32
C PRO A 311 -0.76 11.23 -16.48
N SER A 312 -1.31 11.05 -17.68
CA SER A 312 -0.93 11.89 -18.84
C SER A 312 -1.33 13.36 -18.68
N GLY A 313 -2.45 13.62 -18.01
CA GLY A 313 -2.98 14.97 -17.77
C GLY A 313 -2.37 15.67 -16.56
N GLU A 314 -3.00 16.78 -16.17
CA GLU A 314 -2.63 17.49 -14.94
C GLU A 314 -3.02 16.70 -13.70
N ALA A 315 -2.08 16.61 -12.77
CA ALA A 315 -2.24 16.02 -11.47
C ALA A 315 -2.45 17.10 -10.40
N SER A 316 -3.18 16.76 -9.34
CA SER A 316 -3.53 17.72 -8.28
C SER A 316 -2.33 18.28 -7.50
N ASN A 317 -1.14 17.66 -7.60
CA ASN A 317 0.11 18.17 -7.05
C ASN A 317 0.83 19.19 -7.95
N GLY A 318 0.25 19.56 -9.10
CA GLY A 318 0.80 20.56 -10.02
C GLY A 318 1.82 20.02 -11.02
N LEU A 319 2.03 18.70 -11.06
CA LEU A 319 2.76 18.02 -12.14
C LEU A 319 1.80 17.70 -13.30
N SER A 320 2.34 17.62 -14.51
CA SER A 320 1.61 17.17 -15.70
C SER A 320 2.51 16.28 -16.56
N GLY A 321 1.91 15.44 -17.39
CA GLY A 321 2.68 14.61 -18.32
C GLY A 321 3.59 15.44 -19.24
N ASP A 322 3.12 16.61 -19.70
CA ASP A 322 3.92 17.50 -20.56
C ASP A 322 5.12 18.11 -19.83
N TYR A 323 4.94 18.50 -18.57
CA TYR A 323 6.06 18.97 -17.75
C TYR A 323 7.10 17.85 -17.52
N ILE A 324 6.63 16.62 -17.29
CA ILE A 324 7.52 15.45 -17.13
C ILE A 324 8.30 15.19 -18.42
N ARG A 325 7.65 15.21 -19.59
CA ARG A 325 8.33 15.07 -20.90
C ARG A 325 9.40 16.14 -21.10
N GLN A 326 9.08 17.40 -20.79
CA GLN A 326 10.03 18.51 -20.91
C GLN A 326 11.27 18.27 -20.04
N ILE A 327 11.08 18.01 -18.73
CA ILE A 327 12.21 17.79 -17.82
C ILE A 327 12.99 16.53 -18.18
N ALA A 328 12.32 15.45 -18.61
CA ALA A 328 12.98 14.25 -19.08
C ALA A 328 13.88 14.54 -20.29
N GLY A 329 13.40 15.30 -21.28
CA GLY A 329 14.16 15.68 -22.48
C GLY A 329 15.36 16.60 -22.22
N GLU A 330 15.36 17.36 -21.12
CA GLU A 330 16.54 18.12 -20.68
C GLU A 330 17.74 17.17 -20.43
N PHE A 331 17.50 16.04 -19.77
CA PHE A 331 18.56 15.15 -19.27
C PHE A 331 18.74 13.83 -20.03
N TYR A 332 17.72 13.34 -20.73
CA TYR A 332 17.69 12.01 -21.35
C TYR A 332 17.32 12.04 -22.83
N LYS A 333 17.65 10.96 -23.55
CA LYS A 333 16.95 10.57 -24.77
C LYS A 333 15.67 9.85 -24.35
N VAL A 334 14.51 10.34 -24.81
CA VAL A 334 13.19 9.86 -24.34
C VAL A 334 12.44 9.15 -25.46
N GLU A 335 11.95 7.95 -25.17
CA GLU A 335 10.98 7.21 -25.99
C GLU A 335 9.62 7.18 -25.27
N ASP A 336 8.56 7.60 -25.96
CA ASP A 336 7.21 7.75 -25.38
C ASP A 336 6.29 6.61 -25.82
N TYR A 337 5.80 5.83 -24.84
CA TYR A 337 4.93 4.67 -25.00
C TYR A 337 3.49 4.91 -24.52
N THR A 338 3.07 6.17 -24.33
CA THR A 338 1.73 6.56 -23.78
C THR A 338 0.53 6.04 -24.58
N THR A 339 0.72 5.53 -25.80
CA THR A 339 -0.35 5.14 -26.74
C THR A 339 -0.94 3.74 -26.52
N ILE A 340 -0.67 3.06 -25.40
CA ILE A 340 -1.22 1.71 -25.18
C ILE A 340 -2.64 1.78 -24.56
N ASN A 341 -3.63 1.91 -25.45
CA ASN A 341 -5.06 1.91 -25.16
C ASN A 341 -5.49 0.70 -24.31
N GLY A 342 -5.85 0.94 -23.05
CA GLY A 342 -6.54 0.00 -22.18
C GLY A 342 -7.75 0.65 -21.52
N LYS A 343 -8.95 0.11 -21.74
CA LYS A 343 -10.18 0.52 -21.03
C LYS A 343 -9.99 0.29 -19.53
N PHE A 344 -9.96 1.36 -18.75
CA PHE A 344 -9.93 1.28 -17.29
C PHE A 344 -11.34 1.09 -16.72
N SER A 345 -11.48 0.08 -15.85
CA SER A 345 -12.51 0.06 -14.81
C SER A 345 -11.85 0.60 -13.55
N THR A 346 -12.27 1.77 -13.11
CA THR A 346 -11.99 2.24 -11.75
C THR A 346 -12.83 1.38 -10.81
N LEU A 347 -12.16 0.65 -9.91
CA LEU A 347 -12.81 -0.07 -8.82
C LEU A 347 -13.69 0.90 -8.02
N GLY A 348 -14.98 0.58 -7.93
CA GLY A 348 -15.86 1.01 -6.84
C GLY A 348 -16.53 2.36 -7.00
N GLY A 349 -17.64 2.39 -7.75
CA GLY A 349 -18.60 3.49 -7.71
C GLY A 349 -19.83 3.17 -8.55
N ASN A 350 -20.80 2.44 -7.99
CA ASN A 350 -22.15 2.42 -8.55
C ASN A 350 -22.77 3.81 -8.33
N ASN A 351 -22.55 4.71 -9.27
CA ASN A 351 -23.39 5.87 -9.49
C ASN A 351 -23.80 5.84 -10.96
N GLU A 352 -24.98 5.27 -11.22
CA GLU A 352 -25.69 5.51 -12.47
C GLU A 352 -26.04 7.01 -12.52
N GLY A 353 -25.59 7.68 -13.59
CA GLY A 353 -25.95 9.05 -13.90
C GLY A 353 -24.94 10.11 -13.45
N ARG A 354 -23.86 10.27 -14.24
CA ARG A 354 -23.20 11.54 -14.65
C ARG A 354 -21.82 11.24 -15.28
N ASP A 355 -21.70 11.45 -16.59
CA ASP A 355 -20.48 11.55 -17.42
C ASP A 355 -19.26 10.67 -17.05
N ALA A 356 -19.49 9.40 -16.74
CA ALA A 356 -18.42 8.44 -16.46
C ALA A 356 -17.84 7.85 -17.74
N ARG A 357 -16.95 8.60 -18.41
CA ARG A 357 -15.88 8.06 -19.28
C ARG A 357 -14.86 9.14 -19.67
N LYS A 358 -14.10 9.65 -18.68
CA LYS A 358 -12.78 10.24 -18.99
C LYS A 358 -11.79 9.09 -19.18
N THR A 359 -11.47 8.78 -20.44
CA THR A 359 -10.28 7.99 -20.79
C THR A 359 -9.06 8.74 -20.27
N SER A 360 -8.54 8.36 -19.11
CA SER A 360 -7.22 8.81 -18.68
C SER A 360 -6.19 7.93 -19.38
N SER A 361 -5.35 8.52 -20.21
CA SER A 361 -4.15 7.85 -20.71
C SER A 361 -3.07 7.87 -19.62
N GLU A 362 -2.27 6.81 -19.57
CA GLU A 362 -1.15 6.66 -18.65
C GLU A 362 0.13 7.01 -19.43
N LEU A 363 0.87 8.02 -18.97
CA LEU A 363 2.19 8.35 -19.49
C LEU A 363 3.13 7.19 -19.19
N ILE A 364 3.86 6.72 -20.20
CA ILE A 364 4.92 5.73 -20.04
C ILE A 364 6.12 6.22 -20.85
N LEU A 365 7.22 6.58 -20.19
CA LEU A 365 8.45 7.03 -20.83
C LEU A 365 9.59 6.05 -20.55
N LEU A 366 10.34 5.69 -21.59
CA LEU A 366 11.67 5.08 -21.45
C LEU A 366 12.70 6.20 -21.63
N MET A 367 13.54 6.42 -20.63
CA MET A 367 14.52 7.50 -20.58
C MET A 367 15.91 6.88 -20.53
N MET A 368 16.69 7.05 -21.59
CA MET A 368 18.05 6.55 -21.72
C MET A 368 19.06 7.69 -21.57
N PRO A 369 20.19 7.49 -20.87
CA PRO A 369 21.25 8.48 -20.79
C PRO A 369 21.64 8.98 -22.19
N LYS A 370 21.87 10.29 -22.34
CA LYS A 370 22.40 10.83 -23.60
C LYS A 370 23.84 10.34 -23.73
N SER A 371 24.17 9.70 -24.85
CA SER A 371 25.56 9.44 -25.22
C SER A 371 26.30 10.79 -25.30
N GLU A 372 27.47 10.88 -24.66
CA GLU A 372 28.37 12.03 -24.85
C GLU A 372 28.82 12.20 -26.30
#